data_AF-A0A379VUL5-F1
#
_entry.id   AF-A0A379VUL5-F1
#
_cell.length_a   1.000
_cell.length_b   1.000
_cell.length_c   1.000
_cell.angle_alpha   90.00
_cell.angle_beta   90.00
_cell.angle_gamma   90.00
#
_symmetry.space_group_name_H-M   'P 1'
#
loop_
_entity.id
_entity.type
_entity.pdbx_description
1 polymer ?
#
loop_
_entity_poly.entity_id
_entity_poly.type
_entity_poly.pdbx_seq_one_letter_code
_entity_poly.pdbx_strand_id
1 'polypeptide(L)'
;MPITIGNGFLKSEILINPPGNTKETCCKVLWEKIKDLFFSTGKAKADRCLHEMLFADCTPTRERLTEIFFELKALACASQRDRFQVHNPHENDATMILRIMDQNEENELLRITQNTDTFSCEVMGKVYFFNERSPGYFKIASTNDGHD
;
A
#
# COMPACT_ATOMS: atom_id res chain seq x y z
N MET A 1 -7.00 -31.83 39.26
CA MET A 1 -6.15 -31.51 38.10
C MET A 1 -7.04 -31.20 36.92
N PRO A 2 -7.00 -30.00 36.32
CA PRO A 2 -7.49 -29.78 34.98
C PRO A 2 -6.35 -29.76 33.96
N ILE A 3 -6.73 -30.14 32.75
CA ILE A 3 -5.91 -30.58 31.62
C ILE A 3 -5.70 -29.36 30.71
N THR A 4 -4.48 -29.20 30.19
CA THR A 4 -4.13 -28.16 29.21
C THR A 4 -4.83 -28.42 27.88
N ILE A 5 -5.69 -27.48 27.43
CA ILE A 5 -6.15 -27.41 26.04
C ILE A 5 -5.55 -26.14 25.43
N GLY A 6 -4.60 -26.34 24.53
CA GLY A 6 -3.91 -25.30 23.82
C GLY A 6 -4.55 -24.92 22.50
N ASN A 7 -4.14 -23.73 22.07
CA ASN A 7 -4.01 -23.21 20.71
C ASN A 7 -5.25 -22.98 19.85
N GLY A 8 -5.60 -21.70 19.80
CA GLY A 8 -6.27 -21.07 18.67
C GLY A 8 -6.21 -19.55 18.78
N PHE A 9 -5.10 -18.98 19.25
CA PHE A 9 -4.91 -17.53 19.21
C PHE A 9 -4.66 -17.15 17.76
N LEU A 10 -5.72 -16.70 17.08
CA LEU A 10 -5.59 -15.86 15.90
C LEU A 10 -4.70 -14.69 16.31
N LYS A 11 -3.42 -14.75 15.90
CA LYS A 11 -2.48 -13.66 16.06
C LYS A 11 -2.83 -12.61 15.01
N SER A 12 -4.00 -11.98 15.18
CA SER A 12 -4.20 -10.64 14.66
C SER A 12 -3.20 -9.79 15.41
N GLU A 13 -2.06 -9.50 14.79
CA GLU A 13 -1.22 -8.39 15.21
C GLU A 13 -2.08 -7.14 15.06
N ILE A 14 -2.78 -6.81 16.17
CA ILE A 14 -3.38 -5.51 16.36
C ILE A 14 -2.19 -4.57 16.27
N LEU A 15 -2.08 -3.88 15.13
CA LEU A 15 -1.12 -2.80 14.93
C LEU A 15 -1.44 -1.77 16.01
N ILE A 16 -0.75 -1.86 17.16
CA ILE A 16 -0.86 -0.87 18.22
C ILE A 16 -0.17 0.37 17.68
N ASN A 17 -0.91 1.18 16.92
CA ASN A 17 -0.46 2.50 16.54
C ASN A 17 -0.21 3.28 17.84
N PRO A 18 1.00 3.77 18.10
CA PRO A 18 1.26 4.58 19.28
C PRO A 18 0.40 5.84 19.25
N PRO A 19 -0.05 6.35 20.40
CA PRO A 19 -0.91 7.52 20.46
C PRO A 19 -0.08 8.77 20.15
N GLY A 20 -0.51 9.60 19.20
CA GLY A 20 0.03 10.96 19.05
C GLY A 20 0.66 11.35 17.70
N ASN A 21 0.19 10.81 16.57
CA ASN A 21 -0.02 11.58 15.33
C ASN A 21 -0.97 10.78 14.45
N THR A 22 -2.20 11.27 14.33
CA THR A 22 -3.27 10.65 13.56
C THR A 22 -2.78 10.34 12.14
N LYS A 23 -3.22 9.22 11.58
CA LYS A 23 -3.06 8.88 10.14
C LYS A 23 -3.29 10.11 9.23
N GLU A 24 -4.26 10.95 9.60
CA GLU A 24 -4.52 12.26 9.02
C GLU A 24 -3.32 13.21 8.97
N THR A 25 -2.55 13.29 10.05
CA THR A 25 -1.36 14.15 10.16
C THR A 25 -0.27 13.69 9.21
N CYS A 26 0.01 12.39 9.12
CA CYS A 26 0.99 11.85 8.16
C CYS A 26 0.56 12.13 6.71
N CYS A 27 -0.72 11.98 6.39
CA CYS A 27 -1.22 12.27 5.06
C CYS A 27 -1.22 13.76 4.74
N LYS A 28 -1.55 14.64 5.70
CA LYS A 28 -1.44 16.09 5.53
C LYS A 28 0.01 16.49 5.26
N VAL A 29 0.97 15.92 6.00
CA VAL A 29 2.40 16.15 5.77
C VAL A 29 2.83 15.64 4.40
N LEU A 30 2.38 14.44 3.99
CA LEU A 30 2.65 13.91 2.65
C LEU A 30 2.11 14.86 1.58
N TRP A 31 0.85 15.27 1.70
CA TRP A 31 0.21 16.19 0.76
C TRP A 31 1.00 17.49 0.63
N GLU A 32 1.41 18.11 1.74
CA GLU A 32 2.20 19.34 1.72
C GLU A 32 3.55 19.16 0.99
N LYS A 33 4.13 17.95 1.01
CA LYS A 33 5.39 17.62 0.30
C LYS A 33 5.20 17.36 -1.19
N ILE A 34 4.05 16.82 -1.60
CA ILE A 34 3.81 16.40 -2.99
C ILE A 34 2.84 17.29 -3.76
N LYS A 35 2.11 18.19 -3.10
CA LYS A 35 1.11 19.04 -3.77
C LYS A 35 1.72 19.81 -4.94
N ASP A 36 2.93 20.33 -4.78
CA ASP A 36 3.59 21.15 -5.81
C ASP A 36 4.16 20.35 -6.98
N LEU A 37 4.02 19.01 -6.95
CA LEU A 37 4.24 18.16 -8.11
C LEU A 37 3.13 18.29 -9.15
N PHE A 38 1.95 18.79 -8.78
CA PHE A 38 0.76 18.82 -9.63
C PHE A 38 0.38 20.26 -10.00
N PHE A 39 -0.03 20.47 -11.26
CA PHE A 39 -0.64 21.74 -11.68
C PHE A 39 -2.10 21.85 -11.23
N SER A 40 -2.65 23.07 -11.17
CA SER A 40 -4.00 23.43 -10.69
C SER A 40 -5.05 22.30 -10.68
N THR A 41 -5.53 21.87 -11.85
CA THR A 41 -6.55 20.81 -12.00
C THR A 41 -6.04 19.42 -11.58
N GLY A 42 -4.74 19.18 -11.71
CA GLY A 42 -4.07 17.98 -11.24
C GLY A 42 -4.04 17.87 -9.72
N LYS A 43 -3.90 18.99 -8.97
CA LYS A 43 -3.93 18.99 -7.50
C LYS A 43 -5.23 18.40 -6.97
N ALA A 44 -6.38 18.86 -7.46
CA ALA A 44 -7.68 18.37 -6.99
C ALA A 44 -7.92 16.88 -7.30
N LYS A 45 -7.38 16.37 -8.41
CA LYS A 45 -7.46 14.94 -8.73
C LYS A 45 -6.49 14.12 -7.88
N ALA A 46 -5.27 14.59 -7.71
CA ALA A 46 -4.25 13.92 -6.89
C ALA A 46 -4.69 13.82 -5.42
N ASP A 47 -5.30 14.87 -4.88
CA ASP A 47 -5.89 14.87 -3.54
C ASP A 47 -6.93 13.75 -3.37
N ARG A 48 -7.84 13.59 -4.34
CA ARG A 48 -8.82 12.49 -4.35
C ARG A 48 -8.17 11.11 -4.43
N CYS A 49 -7.15 10.95 -5.29
CA CYS A 49 -6.40 9.69 -5.41
C CYS A 49 -5.72 9.31 -4.08
N LEU A 50 -5.11 10.28 -3.38
CA LEU A 50 -4.51 10.07 -2.07
C LEU A 50 -5.56 9.77 -1.00
N HIS A 51 -6.72 10.44 -1.08
CA HIS A 51 -7.85 10.16 -0.20
C HIS A 51 -8.35 8.73 -0.34
N GLU A 52 -8.51 8.26 -1.58
CA GLU A 52 -8.89 6.88 -1.85
C GLU A 52 -7.84 5.89 -1.32
N MET A 53 -6.56 6.20 -1.50
CA MET A 53 -5.47 5.32 -1.07
C MET A 53 -5.32 5.21 0.45
N LEU A 54 -5.48 6.32 1.18
CA LEU A 54 -5.09 6.43 2.59
C LEU A 54 -6.28 6.61 3.53
N PHE A 55 -7.43 7.10 3.05
CA PHE A 55 -8.55 7.50 3.90
C PHE A 55 -9.88 6.83 3.57
N ALA A 56 -9.94 5.97 2.54
CA ALA A 56 -11.13 5.18 2.28
C ALA A 56 -11.42 4.21 3.44
N ASP A 57 -12.71 3.93 3.69
CA ASP A 57 -13.16 2.97 4.71
C ASP A 57 -12.61 1.55 4.47
N CYS A 58 -12.30 1.23 3.21
CA CYS A 58 -11.69 -0.03 2.80
C CYS A 58 -10.28 0.21 2.26
N THR A 59 -9.31 -0.57 2.74
CA THR A 59 -7.97 -0.59 2.16
C THR A 59 -8.07 -0.95 0.67
N PRO A 60 -7.48 -0.15 -0.24
CA PRO A 60 -7.50 -0.44 -1.67
C PRO A 60 -6.84 -1.79 -1.97
N THR A 61 -7.26 -2.41 -3.07
CA THR A 61 -6.60 -3.62 -3.59
C THR A 61 -5.20 -3.29 -4.10
N ARG A 62 -4.37 -4.32 -4.24
CA ARG A 62 -3.03 -4.20 -4.82
C ARG A 62 -3.06 -3.55 -6.20
N GLU A 63 -3.98 -3.98 -7.06
CA GLU A 63 -4.16 -3.45 -8.40
C GLU A 63 -4.55 -1.98 -8.36
N ARG A 64 -5.48 -1.61 -7.47
CA ARG A 64 -5.91 -0.22 -7.33
C ARG A 64 -4.81 0.70 -6.80
N LEU A 65 -3.92 0.20 -5.94
CA LEU A 65 -2.74 0.96 -5.48
C LEU A 65 -1.79 1.30 -6.63
N THR A 66 -1.55 0.33 -7.52
CA THR A 66 -0.74 0.54 -8.71
C THR A 66 -1.39 1.57 -9.64
N GLU A 67 -2.69 1.45 -9.88
CA GLU A 67 -3.44 2.43 -10.68
C GLU A 67 -3.34 3.84 -10.10
N ILE A 68 -3.61 4.01 -8.80
CA ILE A 68 -3.52 5.29 -8.11
C ILE A 68 -2.11 5.89 -8.24
N PHE A 69 -1.06 5.07 -8.10
CA PHE A 69 0.31 5.53 -8.27
C PHE A 69 0.57 6.08 -9.68
N PHE A 70 0.13 5.38 -10.72
CA PHE A 70 0.27 5.84 -12.10
C PHE A 70 -0.62 7.04 -12.44
N GLU A 71 -1.82 7.11 -11.85
CA GLU A 71 -2.68 8.30 -11.93
C GLU A 71 -1.95 9.53 -11.35
N LEU A 72 -1.36 9.40 -10.16
CA LEU A 72 -0.56 10.47 -9.56
C LEU A 72 0.62 10.84 -10.48
N LYS A 73 1.38 9.86 -10.98
CA LYS A 73 2.49 10.12 -11.91
C LYS A 73 2.04 10.85 -13.18
N ALA A 74 0.88 10.49 -13.73
CA ALA A 74 0.34 11.12 -14.93
C ALA A 74 -0.07 12.59 -14.69
N LEU A 75 -0.63 12.87 -13.51
CA LEU A 75 -1.04 14.22 -13.08
C LEU A 75 0.16 15.12 -12.73
N ALA A 76 1.32 14.54 -12.42
CA ALA A 76 2.52 15.28 -12.08
C ALA A 76 3.12 16.02 -13.29
N CYS A 77 3.75 17.17 -13.03
CA CYS A 77 4.50 17.93 -14.02
C CYS A 77 5.59 17.06 -14.66
N ALA A 78 5.88 17.25 -15.95
CA ALA A 78 6.86 16.43 -16.67
C ALA A 78 8.23 16.37 -15.97
N SER A 79 8.70 17.49 -15.42
CA SER A 79 9.96 17.58 -14.66
C SER A 79 9.96 16.85 -13.31
N GLN A 80 8.77 16.52 -12.78
CA GLN A 80 8.61 15.86 -11.49
C GLN A 80 8.30 14.36 -11.63
N ARG A 81 8.03 13.88 -12.86
CA ARG A 81 7.70 12.46 -13.12
C ARG A 81 8.85 11.51 -12.82
N ASP A 82 10.08 11.99 -12.88
CA ASP A 82 11.27 11.20 -12.56
C ASP A 82 11.30 10.74 -11.09
N ARG A 83 10.74 11.57 -10.19
CA ARG A 83 10.59 11.25 -8.77
C ARG A 83 9.65 10.08 -8.51
N PHE A 84 8.80 9.72 -9.48
CA PHE A 84 7.92 8.55 -9.42
C PHE A 84 8.63 7.34 -10.01
N GLN A 85 9.31 6.59 -9.15
CA GLN A 85 10.15 5.47 -9.53
C GLN A 85 9.42 4.14 -9.31
N VAL A 86 9.67 3.21 -10.21
CA VAL A 86 9.18 1.83 -10.12
C VAL A 86 10.37 0.93 -10.38
N HIS A 87 10.65 0.01 -9.46
CA HIS A 87 11.76 -0.93 -9.61
C HIS A 87 11.49 -2.25 -8.89
N ASN A 88 12.21 -3.27 -9.31
CA ASN A 88 12.23 -4.58 -8.67
C ASN A 88 13.56 -4.70 -7.90
N PRO A 89 13.53 -4.92 -6.58
CA PRO A 89 14.75 -5.03 -5.81
C PRO A 89 15.53 -6.27 -6.27
N HIS A 90 16.82 -6.09 -6.58
CA HIS A 90 17.73 -7.16 -7.01
C HIS A 90 17.26 -7.91 -8.28
N GLU A 91 16.52 -7.24 -9.17
CA GLU A 91 15.92 -7.87 -10.37
C GLU A 91 14.99 -9.05 -10.04
N ASN A 92 14.45 -9.07 -8.81
CA ASN A 92 13.50 -10.09 -8.40
C ASN A 92 12.09 -9.72 -8.89
N ASP A 93 11.57 -10.45 -9.87
CA ASP A 93 10.21 -10.30 -10.37
C ASP A 93 9.12 -10.58 -9.31
N ALA A 94 9.47 -11.22 -8.18
CA ALA A 94 8.53 -11.48 -7.09
C ALA A 94 8.17 -10.23 -6.26
N THR A 95 8.97 -9.16 -6.35
CA THR A 95 8.73 -7.92 -5.61
C THR A 95 8.77 -6.72 -6.55
N MET A 96 7.75 -5.87 -6.46
CA MET A 96 7.67 -4.59 -7.15
C MET A 96 7.58 -3.48 -6.11
N ILE A 97 8.44 -2.48 -6.22
CA ILE A 97 8.44 -1.28 -5.37
C ILE A 97 8.05 -0.08 -6.22
N LEU A 98 6.99 0.62 -5.81
CA LEU A 98 6.59 1.91 -6.35
C LEU A 98 6.88 2.98 -5.31
N ARG A 99 7.61 4.04 -5.65
CA ARG A 99 7.98 5.07 -4.68
C ARG A 99 7.96 6.48 -5.25
N ILE A 100 7.73 7.45 -4.37
CA ILE A 100 7.85 8.88 -4.65
C ILE A 100 9.01 9.43 -3.84
N MET A 101 10.05 9.90 -4.50
CA MET A 101 11.23 10.49 -3.87
C MET A 101 10.99 11.97 -3.50
N ASP A 102 11.68 12.47 -2.47
CA ASP A 102 11.82 13.91 -2.23
C ASP A 102 12.63 14.57 -3.38
N GLN A 103 12.68 15.90 -3.44
CA GLN A 103 13.39 16.67 -4.46
C GLN A 103 14.89 16.38 -4.49
N ASN A 104 15.49 16.04 -3.34
CA ASN A 104 16.90 15.69 -3.25
C ASN A 104 17.17 14.19 -3.52
N GLU A 105 16.13 13.38 -3.75
CA GLU A 105 16.23 11.91 -3.86
C GLU A 105 16.82 11.19 -2.64
N GLU A 106 16.90 11.85 -1.48
CA GLU A 106 17.44 11.27 -0.25
C GLU A 106 16.39 10.49 0.56
N ASN A 107 15.12 10.88 0.44
CA ASN A 107 14.03 10.34 1.27
C ASN A 107 12.86 9.86 0.42
N GLU A 108 12.25 8.75 0.85
CA GLU A 108 11.03 8.21 0.26
C GLU A 108 9.80 8.84 0.95
N LEU A 109 9.06 9.66 0.21
CA LEU A 109 7.84 10.30 0.70
C LEU A 109 6.70 9.29 0.79
N LEU A 110 6.60 8.45 -0.23
CA LEU A 110 5.64 7.36 -0.34
C LEU A 110 6.37 6.13 -0.88
N ARG A 111 6.10 4.97 -0.29
CA ARG A 111 6.59 3.68 -0.79
C ARG A 111 5.47 2.66 -0.74
N ILE A 112 5.25 1.97 -1.84
CA ILE A 112 4.35 0.84 -1.97
C ILE A 112 5.20 -0.36 -2.31
N THR A 113 5.17 -1.39 -1.47
CA THR A 113 5.87 -2.65 -1.72
C THR A 113 4.83 -3.71 -2.03
N GLN A 114 4.94 -4.35 -3.18
CA GLN A 114 4.06 -5.44 -3.60
C GLN A 114 4.91 -6.70 -3.79
N ASN A 115 4.60 -7.72 -3.01
CA ASN A 115 5.12 -9.07 -3.18
C ASN A 115 4.03 -9.95 -3.83
N THR A 116 4.36 -11.21 -4.10
CA THR A 116 3.42 -12.22 -4.59
C THR A 116 2.17 -12.33 -3.71
N ASP A 117 2.36 -12.35 -2.39
CA ASP A 117 1.33 -12.65 -1.41
C ASP A 117 0.98 -11.47 -0.50
N THR A 118 1.80 -10.42 -0.48
CA THR A 118 1.63 -9.31 0.47
C THR A 118 1.77 -7.97 -0.24
N PHE A 119 1.11 -6.94 0.28
CA PHE A 119 1.42 -5.57 -0.11
C PHE A 119 1.36 -4.62 1.08
N SER A 120 2.21 -3.60 1.04
CA SER A 120 2.30 -2.58 2.08
C SER A 120 2.40 -1.20 1.48
N CYS A 121 1.97 -0.21 2.25
CA CYS A 121 2.18 1.20 1.94
C CYS A 121 2.83 1.88 3.14
N GLU A 122 3.91 2.59 2.88
CA GLU A 122 4.66 3.39 3.83
C GLU A 122 4.59 4.86 3.41
N VAL A 123 4.35 5.75 4.36
CA VAL A 123 4.34 7.19 4.17
C VAL A 123 5.40 7.78 5.09
N MET A 124 6.39 8.47 4.53
CA MET A 124 7.52 9.04 5.28
C MET A 124 8.21 7.99 6.19
N GLY A 125 8.44 6.78 5.67
CA GLY A 125 9.04 5.65 6.40
C GLY A 125 8.16 5.02 7.49
N LYS A 126 6.88 5.41 7.60
CA LYS A 126 5.92 4.79 8.52
C LYS A 126 4.97 3.88 7.77
N VAL A 127 4.87 2.62 8.19
CA VAL A 127 3.89 1.67 7.66
C VAL A 127 2.48 2.17 7.96
N TYR A 128 1.71 2.42 6.91
CA TYR A 128 0.36 2.97 7.00
C TYR A 128 -0.69 1.86 6.94
N PHE A 129 -0.49 0.89 6.05
CA PHE A 129 -1.17 -0.41 6.08
C PHE A 129 -0.26 -1.51 5.52
N PHE A 130 -0.57 -2.73 5.95
CA PHE A 130 0.04 -3.96 5.47
C PHE A 130 -1.09 -4.97 5.28
N ASN A 131 -1.10 -5.65 4.14
CA ASN A 131 -2.12 -6.62 3.81
C ASN A 131 -1.46 -7.91 3.33
N GLU A 132 -1.74 -9.01 4.03
CA GLU A 132 -1.41 -10.35 3.60
C GLU A 132 -2.61 -10.92 2.85
N ARG A 133 -2.42 -11.26 1.58
CA ARG A 133 -3.31 -12.20 0.92
C ARG A 133 -3.07 -13.51 1.65
N SER A 134 -3.96 -13.84 2.60
CA SER A 134 -3.92 -15.17 3.21
C SER A 134 -3.80 -16.17 2.06
N PRO A 135 -2.86 -17.14 2.11
CA PRO A 135 -2.81 -18.19 1.11
C PRO A 135 -4.11 -18.95 1.25
N GLY A 136 -5.10 -18.56 0.45
CA GLY A 136 -6.36 -19.26 0.34
C GLY A 136 -5.98 -20.64 -0.13
N TYR A 137 -6.04 -21.61 0.77
CA TYR A 137 -6.08 -23.01 0.43
C TYR A 137 -7.09 -23.11 -0.72
N PHE A 138 -6.59 -23.34 -1.94
CA PHE A 138 -7.44 -23.76 -3.03
C PHE A 138 -8.08 -25.05 -2.54
N LYS A 139 -9.33 -24.95 -2.08
CA LYS A 139 -10.17 -26.13 -1.85
C LYS A 139 -10.37 -26.69 -3.24
N ILE A 140 -9.51 -27.64 -3.59
CA ILE A 140 -9.70 -28.52 -4.75
C ILE A 140 -11.10 -29.09 -4.56
N ALA A 141 -12.05 -28.67 -5.39
CA ALA A 141 -13.32 -29.34 -5.48
C ALA A 141 -13.00 -30.74 -6.01
N SER A 142 -12.81 -31.70 -5.10
CA SER A 142 -12.94 -33.12 -5.42
C SER A 142 -14.39 -33.33 -5.84
N THR A 143 -14.68 -33.19 -7.13
CA THR A 143 -15.87 -33.76 -7.72
C THR A 143 -15.63 -35.26 -7.79
N ASN A 144 -15.96 -35.95 -6.70
CA ASN A 144 -16.10 -37.39 -6.71
C ASN A 144 -17.39 -37.75 -7.44
N ASP A 145 -17.27 -38.74 -8.33
CA ASP A 145 -18.32 -39.44 -9.05
C ASP A 145 -19.58 -39.74 -8.25
N GLY A 146 -20.71 -39.65 -8.93
CA GLY A 146 -22.00 -40.16 -8.50
C GLY A 146 -22.82 -40.64 -9.70
N HIS A 147 -22.66 -41.92 -10.02
CA HIS A 147 -23.68 -42.89 -10.44
C HIS A 147 -24.90 -42.38 -11.24
N ASP A 148 -25.02 -42.84 -12.49
CA ASP A 148 -26.14 -43.72 -12.90
C ASP A 148 -25.60 -44.76 -13.91
#